data_AF-A0A3D2Z1C3-F1
#
_entry.id   AF-A0A3D2Z1C3-F1
#
_cell.length_a   1.000
_cell.length_b   1.000
_cell.length_c   1.000
_cell.angle_alpha   90.00
_cell.angle_beta   90.00
_cell.angle_gamma   90.00
#
_symmetry.space_group_name_H-M   'P 1'
#
loop_
_entity.id
_entity.type
_entity.pdbx_description
1 polymer ?
#
loop_
_entity_poly.entity_id
_entity_poly.type
_entity_poly.pdbx_seq_one_letter_code
_entity_poly.pdbx_strand_id
1 'polypeptide(L)' 'MATAYKESQEIRGEGEAKALEIYANAFNKDPDFYEFTRTLEAYETSLDEKTILVQPADTDFFRFLKGR' A
#
# COMPACT_ATOMS: atom_id res chain seq x y z
N MET A 1 4.77 31.88 15.96
CA MET A 1 5.29 30.50 15.79
C MET A 1 4.22 29.44 16.03
N ALA A 2 3.49 29.47 17.17
CA ALA A 2 2.43 28.49 17.45
C ALA A 2 1.29 28.45 16.41
N THR A 3 0.89 29.60 15.86
CA THR A 3 -0.20 29.71 14.88
C THR A 3 0.16 29.05 13.54
N ALA A 4 1.36 29.33 13.02
CA ALA A 4 1.85 28.74 11.77
C ALA A 4 2.04 27.21 11.88
N TYR A 5 2.44 26.72 13.06
CA TYR A 5 2.54 25.28 13.29
C TYR A 5 1.16 24.60 13.31
N LYS A 6 0.18 25.21 14.00
CA LYS A 6 -1.19 24.72 14.01
C LYS A 6 -1.78 24.64 12.60
N GLU A 7 -1.64 25.73 11.83
CA GLU A 7 -2.15 25.84 10.47
C GLU A 7 -1.47 24.82 9.53
N SER A 8 -0.16 24.58 9.70
CA SER A 8 0.54 23.53 8.95
C SER A 8 0.03 22.12 9.24
N GLN A 9 -0.36 21.83 10.48
CA GLN A 9 -0.91 20.53 10.87
C GLN A 9 -2.34 20.36 10.34
N GLU A 10 -3.15 21.42 10.35
CA GLU A 10 -4.49 21.42 9.75
C GLU A 10 -4.41 21.13 8.23
N ILE A 11 -3.58 21.87 7.50
CA ILE A 11 -3.39 21.65 6.05
C ILE A 11 -2.87 20.24 5.76
N ARG A 12 -1.92 19.74 6.56
CA ARG A 12 -1.39 18.38 6.40
C ARG A 12 -2.46 17.33 6.69
N GLY A 13 -3.24 17.51 7.75
CA GLY A 13 -4.33 16.61 8.11
C GLY A 13 -5.43 16.55 7.07
N GLU A 14 -5.81 17.69 6.47
CA GLU A 14 -6.75 17.74 5.35
C GLU A 14 -6.21 17.01 4.12
N GLY A 15 -4.92 17.17 3.82
CA GLY A 15 -4.24 16.46 2.74
C GLY A 15 -4.23 14.94 2.96
N GLU A 16 -3.89 14.50 4.16
CA GLU A 16 -3.89 13.08 4.54
C GLU A 16 -5.31 12.49 4.46
N ALA A 17 -6.32 13.20 4.96
CA ALA A 17 -7.71 12.76 4.90
C ALA A 17 -8.20 12.61 3.45
N LYS A 18 -7.87 13.56 2.58
CA LYS A 18 -8.26 13.52 1.17
C LYS A 18 -7.53 12.43 0.39
N ALA A 19 -6.25 12.20 0.69
CA ALA A 19 -5.50 11.08 0.13
C ALA A 19 -6.15 9.76 0.55
N LEU A 20 -6.46 9.60 1.84
CA LEU A 20 -7.11 8.39 2.36
C LEU A 20 -8.49 8.16 1.73
N GLU A 21 -9.29 9.21 1.54
CA GLU A 21 -10.58 9.14 0.85
C GLU A 21 -10.42 8.68 -0.61
N ILE A 22 -9.45 9.23 -1.35
CA ILE A 22 -9.15 8.82 -2.72
C ILE A 22 -8.72 7.36 -2.76
N TYR A 23 -7.83 6.94 -1.86
CA TYR A 23 -7.40 5.56 -1.73
C TYR A 23 -8.59 4.64 -1.43
N ALA A 24 -9.40 4.96 -0.42
CA ALA A 24 -10.58 4.17 -0.06
C ALA A 24 -11.59 4.07 -1.21
N ASN A 25 -11.84 5.18 -1.92
CA ASN A 25 -12.73 5.19 -3.08
C ASN A 25 -12.15 4.41 -4.27
N ALA A 26 -10.85 4.44 -4.48
CA ALA A 26 -10.17 3.64 -5.49
C ALA A 26 -10.21 2.14 -5.14
N PHE A 27 -9.99 1.79 -3.87
CA PHE A 27 -10.01 0.40 -3.38
C PHE A 27 -11.41 -0.21 -3.39
N ASN A 28 -12.46 0.60 -3.19
CA ASN A 28 -13.85 0.14 -3.28
C ASN A 28 -14.35 -0.05 -4.73
N LYS A 29 -13.68 0.53 -5.73
CA LYS A 29 -14.11 0.40 -7.13
C LYS A 29 -13.79 -0.97 -7.72
N ASP A 30 -12.67 -1.55 -7.33
CA ASP A 30 -12.24 -2.89 -7.76
C ASP A 30 -11.30 -3.50 -6.70
N PRO A 31 -11.85 -4.27 -5.75
CA PRO A 31 -11.07 -4.92 -4.70
C PRO A 31 -10.00 -5.88 -5.24
N ASP A 32 -10.27 -6.55 -6.36
CA ASP A 32 -9.37 -7.55 -6.95
C ASP A 32 -8.17 -6.85 -7.60
N PHE A 33 -8.40 -5.73 -8.31
CA PHE A 33 -7.33 -4.90 -8.87
C PHE A 33 -6.45 -4.27 -7.78
N TYR A 34 -7.06 -3.86 -6.68
CA TYR A 34 -6.32 -3.36 -5.52
C TYR A 34 -5.46 -4.43 -4.87
N GLU A 35 -6.04 -5.61 -4.58
CA GLU A 35 -5.33 -6.76 -4.01
C GLU A 35 -4.12 -7.12 -4.89
N PHE A 36 -4.31 -7.15 -6.21
CA PHE A 36 -3.25 -7.37 -7.18
C PHE A 36 -2.13 -6.31 -7.09
N THR A 37 -2.47 -5.03 -7.18
CA THR A 37 -1.49 -3.94 -7.19
C THR A 37 -0.71 -3.87 -5.88
N ARG A 38 -1.38 -4.02 -4.74
CA ARG A 38 -0.72 -4.08 -3.42
C ARG A 38 0.18 -5.27 -3.24
N THR A 39 -0.19 -6.41 -3.79
CA THR A 39 0.64 -7.61 -3.72
C THR A 39 1.91 -7.43 -4.54
N LEU A 40 1.84 -6.76 -5.70
CA LEU A 40 3.03 -6.41 -6.49
C LEU A 40 3.95 -5.40 -5.77
N GLU A 41 3.40 -4.34 -5.16
CA GLU A 41 4.18 -3.40 -4.35
C GLU A 41 4.84 -4.10 -3.14
N ALA A 42 4.13 -5.04 -2.52
CA ALA A 42 4.67 -5.83 -1.42
C ALA A 42 5.83 -6.72 -1.88
N TYR A 43 5.78 -7.28 -3.09
CA TYR A 43 6.93 -7.99 -3.67
C TYR A 43 8.12 -7.08 -3.89
N GLU A 44 7.92 -5.90 -4.49
CA GLU A 44 8.99 -4.95 -4.77
C GLU A 44 9.70 -4.49 -3.48
N THR A 45 8.93 -4.26 -2.41
CA THR A 45 9.47 -3.81 -1.13
C THR A 45 10.06 -4.93 -0.28
N SER A 46 9.56 -6.16 -0.43
CA SER A 46 9.95 -7.29 0.43
C SER A 46 10.94 -8.25 -0.21
N LEU A 47 11.10 -8.25 -1.53
CA LEU A 47 11.99 -9.14 -2.27
C LEU A 47 13.15 -8.33 -2.88
N ASP A 48 14.15 -8.02 -2.06
CA ASP A 48 15.42 -7.47 -2.55
C ASP A 48 16.42 -8.58 -2.94
N GLU A 49 17.53 -8.24 -3.59
CA GLU A 49 18.57 -9.21 -4.02
C GLU A 49 19.17 -10.04 -2.86
N LYS A 50 18.96 -9.62 -1.61
CA LYS A 50 19.50 -10.26 -0.40
C LYS A 50 18.43 -11.00 0.39
N THR A 51 17.17 -10.93 -0.03
CA THR A 51 16.04 -11.51 0.69
C THR A 51 16.05 -13.02 0.49
N ILE A 52 16.40 -13.74 1.55
CA ILE A 52 16.23 -15.19 1.61
C ILE A 52 14.88 -15.46 2.27
N LEU A 53 13.89 -15.80 1.45
CA LEU A 53 12.55 -16.05 1.92
C LEU A 53 12.39 -17.52 2.34
N VAL A 54 12.22 -17.76 3.64
CA VAL A 54 12.04 -19.10 4.22
C VAL A 54 10.57 -19.29 4.58
N GLN A 55 9.74 -19.46 3.56
CA GLN A 55 8.32 -19.78 3.70
C GLN A 55 7.94 -20.72 2.55
N PRO A 56 7.07 -21.72 2.77
CA PRO A 56 6.66 -22.59 1.68
C PRO A 56 5.96 -21.75 0.60
N ALA A 57 6.33 -21.98 -0.67
CA ALA A 57 5.97 -21.11 -1.78
C ALA A 57 4.46 -21.08 -2.07
N ASP A 58 3.65 -21.86 -1.36
CA ASP A 58 2.21 -22.06 -1.46
C ASP A 58 1.35 -21.20 -0.54
N THR A 59 1.93 -20.21 0.13
CA THR A 59 1.15 -19.19 0.81
C THR A 59 0.45 -18.26 -0.18
N ASP A 60 -0.70 -17.71 0.23
CA ASP A 60 -1.48 -16.74 -0.57
C ASP A 60 -0.65 -15.54 -1.02
N PHE A 61 0.41 -15.23 -0.28
CA PHE A 61 1.38 -14.21 -0.64
C PHE A 61 1.95 -14.41 -2.04
N PHE A 62 2.21 -15.65 -2.49
CA PHE A 62 2.80 -15.95 -3.80
C PHE A 62 1.77 -16.22 -4.90
N ARG A 63 0.48 -16.05 -4.64
CA ARG A 63 -0.62 -16.36 -5.56
C ARG A 63 -0.39 -15.82 -6.98
N PHE A 64 0.11 -14.60 -7.11
CA PHE A 64 0.34 -13.95 -8.40
C PHE A 64 1.72 -14.26 -9.03
N LEU A 65 2.68 -14.79 -8.25
CA LEU A 65 3.98 -15.24 -8.77
C LEU A 65 3.90 -16.67 -9.32
N LYS A 66 2.96 -17.48 -8.81
CA LYS A 66 2.56 -18.75 -9.41
C LYS A 66 1.71 -18.49 -10.65
N GLY A 67 2.35 -18.01 -11.72
CA GLY A 67 1.74 -18.09 -13.05
C GLY A 67 1.21 -19.51 -13.27
N ARG A 68 -0.01 -19.61 -13.78
CA ARG A 68 -0.63 -20.89 -14.15
C ARG A 68 0.29 -21.72 -15.04
#